data_AF-A0A3R9NPR9-F1
#
_entry.id   AF-A0A3R9NPR9-F1
#
_cell.length_a   1.000
_cell.length_b   1.000
_cell.length_c   1.000
_cell.angle_alpha   90.00
_cell.angle_beta   90.00
_cell.angle_gamma   90.00
#
_symmetry.space_group_name_H-M   'P 1'
#
loop_
_entity.id
_entity.type
_entity.pdbx_description
1 polymer ?
#
loop_
_entity_poly.entity_id
_entity_poly.type
_entity_poly.pdbx_seq_one_letter_code
_entity_poly.pdbx_strand_id
1 'polypeptide(L)'
;MHYLPFPRRRYRELFFPPGLLALAGLLWLGCVTVVDIKKSTTQYSVVENAQIKSIDWCQQPMDKSQPIIPPCLPSAVLAQFRQWYSFSLIGNTLPDYFTLQHIQIIVQQFQQEPNLDRGMQVHFAAGANYANLVHLLDLLDQAKAQKHWLDLSHEPAMLYCITEKPKPIDPNQPLATDNFICGTKSGIVILNTPTHQVALLDRLQEQLRFFRRLLFSEWRNTALIWLLITALSTWKLRQQWRTAS
;
A
#
# COMPACT_ATOMS: atom_id res chain seq x y z
N MET A 1 73.85 35.15 14.15
CA MET A 1 72.37 35.19 14.07
C MET A 1 71.94 34.35 12.87
N HIS A 2 71.42 33.15 13.10
CA HIS A 2 70.98 32.23 12.05
C HIS A 2 69.47 32.36 11.85
N TYR A 3 69.04 32.64 10.62
CA TYR A 3 67.64 32.61 10.20
C TYR A 3 67.29 31.19 9.74
N LEU A 4 66.36 30.52 10.44
CA LEU A 4 65.79 29.25 10.03
C LEU A 4 64.67 29.50 8.99
N PRO A 5 64.71 28.89 7.79
CA PRO A 5 63.65 29.05 6.81
C PRO A 5 62.41 28.22 7.20
N PHE A 6 61.26 28.88 7.31
CA PHE A 6 59.97 28.22 7.54
C PHE A 6 59.53 27.41 6.30
N PRO A 7 59.00 26.18 6.47
CA PRO A 7 58.54 25.37 5.35
C PRO A 7 57.24 25.93 4.76
N ARG A 8 57.32 26.40 3.50
CA ARG A 8 56.15 26.76 2.69
C ARG A 8 55.29 25.50 2.45
N ARG A 9 54.14 25.42 3.12
CA ARG A 9 53.10 24.41 2.82
C ARG A 9 52.61 24.62 1.39
N ARG A 10 52.99 23.72 0.47
CA ARG A 10 52.39 23.62 -0.86
C ARG A 10 50.94 23.19 -0.69
N TYR A 11 50.01 24.13 -0.87
CA TYR A 11 48.61 23.80 -1.11
C TYR A 11 48.54 23.01 -2.41
N ARG A 12 48.29 21.70 -2.30
CA ARG A 12 47.89 20.90 -3.46
C ARG A 12 46.44 21.27 -3.75
N GLU A 13 46.22 21.90 -4.89
CA GLU A 13 44.89 22.06 -5.47
C GLU A 13 44.32 20.66 -5.68
N LEU A 14 43.35 20.28 -4.85
CA LEU A 14 42.56 19.09 -5.09
C LEU A 14 41.87 19.30 -6.43
N PHE A 15 42.31 18.57 -7.44
CA PHE A 15 41.93 18.70 -8.85
C PHE A 15 40.43 18.41 -9.12
N PHE A 16 39.65 18.12 -8.08
CA PHE A 16 38.22 17.88 -8.18
C PHE A 16 37.48 18.72 -7.14
N PRO A 17 36.60 19.65 -7.56
CA PRO A 17 35.74 20.36 -6.62
C PRO A 17 34.92 19.32 -5.84
N PRO A 18 34.80 19.46 -4.51
CA PRO A 18 34.13 18.46 -3.66
C PRO A 18 32.69 18.15 -4.09
N GLY A 19 32.05 19.03 -4.87
CA GLY A 19 30.72 18.80 -5.45
C GLY A 19 30.63 17.70 -6.52
N LEU A 20 31.70 17.43 -7.28
CA LEU A 20 31.66 16.41 -8.35
C LEU A 20 31.62 14.98 -7.78
N LEU A 21 32.33 14.74 -6.67
CA LEU A 21 32.29 13.46 -5.96
C LEU A 21 30.89 13.19 -5.37
N ALA A 22 30.21 14.22 -4.87
CA ALA A 22 28.85 14.09 -4.37
C ALA A 22 27.85 13.74 -5.49
N LEU A 23 28.00 14.34 -6.67
CA LEU A 23 27.17 14.03 -7.84
C LEU A 23 27.41 12.61 -8.36
N ALA A 24 28.66 12.16 -8.43
CA ALA A 24 28.98 10.78 -8.82
C ALA A 24 28.40 9.76 -7.83
N GLY A 25 28.46 10.06 -6.53
CA GLY A 25 27.85 9.23 -5.48
C GLY A 25 26.31 9.17 -5.60
N LEU A 26 25.66 10.30 -5.86
CA LEU A 26 24.21 10.36 -6.08
C LEU A 26 23.79 9.61 -7.34
N LEU A 27 24.54 9.75 -8.44
CA LEU A 27 24.27 9.02 -9.69
C LEU A 27 24.42 7.51 -9.49
N TRP A 28 25.45 7.10 -8.75
CA TRP A 28 25.69 5.69 -8.45
C TRP A 28 24.60 5.10 -7.54
N LEU A 29 24.18 5.82 -6.49
CA LEU A 29 23.04 5.43 -5.64
C LEU A 29 21.73 5.34 -6.44
N GLY A 30 21.52 6.26 -7.39
CA GLY A 30 20.41 6.22 -8.33
C GLY A 30 20.45 4.97 -9.21
N CYS A 31 21.62 4.57 -9.73
CA CYS A 31 21.76 3.36 -10.54
C CYS A 31 21.51 2.08 -9.75
N VAL A 32 22.04 1.94 -8.53
CA VAL A 32 21.90 0.71 -7.73
C VAL A 32 20.44 0.48 -7.33
N THR A 33 19.72 1.52 -6.93
CA THR A 33 18.31 1.42 -6.53
C THR A 33 17.38 1.05 -7.70
N VAL A 34 17.72 1.44 -8.93
CA VAL A 34 16.93 1.10 -10.14
C VAL A 34 17.13 -0.36 -10.56
N VAL A 35 18.29 -0.95 -10.31
CA VAL A 35 18.59 -2.35 -10.71
C VAL A 35 17.83 -3.37 -9.86
N ASP A 36 17.61 -3.09 -8.57
CA ASP A 36 16.86 -4.02 -7.70
C ASP A 36 15.36 -4.07 -8.04
N ILE A 37 14.79 -3.00 -8.59
CA ILE A 37 13.38 -2.98 -9.02
C ILE A 37 13.15 -3.92 -10.22
N LYS A 38 14.18 -4.16 -11.05
CA LYS A 38 14.06 -5.01 -12.25
C LYS A 38 14.17 -6.51 -11.99
N LYS A 39 14.62 -6.95 -10.81
CA LYS A 39 14.85 -8.38 -10.55
C LYS A 39 13.64 -9.16 -10.05
N SER A 40 12.50 -8.52 -9.81
CA SER A 40 11.24 -9.23 -9.60
C SER A 40 10.57 -9.58 -10.94
N THR A 41 11.30 -10.25 -11.83
CA THR A 41 10.68 -11.00 -12.93
C THR A 41 10.22 -12.33 -12.34
N THR A 42 9.22 -12.25 -11.45
CA THR A 42 8.49 -13.42 -10.97
C THR A 42 7.86 -14.08 -12.19
N GLN A 43 8.28 -15.31 -12.49
CA GLN A 43 7.59 -16.16 -13.45
C GLN A 43 6.12 -16.23 -13.04
N TYR A 44 5.25 -15.64 -13.86
CA TYR A 44 3.81 -15.74 -13.70
C TYR A 44 3.41 -17.21 -13.95
N SER A 45 3.25 -17.98 -12.89
CA SER A 45 2.46 -19.20 -12.95
C SER A 45 1.01 -18.77 -13.15
N VAL A 46 0.46 -19.03 -14.33
CA VAL A 46 -0.95 -18.78 -14.63
C VAL A 46 -1.77 -19.58 -13.60
N VAL A 47 -2.35 -18.88 -12.62
CA VAL A 47 -3.24 -19.47 -11.64
C VAL A 47 -4.55 -19.79 -12.38
N GLU A 48 -4.71 -21.06 -12.71
CA GLU A 48 -5.83 -21.63 -13.47
C GLU A 48 -7.19 -21.60 -12.72
N ASN A 49 -7.26 -20.92 -11.56
CA ASN A 49 -8.42 -20.95 -10.67
C ASN A 49 -9.29 -19.68 -10.68
N ALA A 50 -8.98 -18.68 -11.53
CA ALA A 50 -9.93 -17.62 -11.80
C ALA A 50 -11.09 -18.23 -12.61
N GLN A 51 -12.20 -18.56 -11.97
CA GLN A 51 -13.43 -18.94 -12.67
C GLN A 51 -13.93 -17.73 -13.45
N ILE A 52 -13.40 -17.54 -14.67
CA ILE A 52 -13.94 -16.62 -15.65
C ILE A 52 -15.30 -17.21 -16.07
N LYS A 53 -16.34 -16.83 -15.35
CA LYS A 53 -17.71 -17.22 -15.68
C LYS A 53 -18.09 -16.49 -16.97
N SER A 54 -18.44 -17.26 -18.02
CA SER A 54 -18.73 -16.71 -19.34
C SER A 54 -19.94 -15.77 -19.29
N ILE A 55 -20.03 -14.89 -20.29
CA ILE A 55 -21.11 -13.92 -20.50
C ILE A 55 -22.51 -14.59 -20.52
N ASP A 56 -22.59 -15.90 -20.81
CA ASP A 56 -23.86 -16.65 -20.83
C ASP A 56 -24.55 -16.71 -19.45
N TRP A 57 -23.81 -16.45 -18.36
CA TRP A 57 -24.37 -16.33 -17.00
C TRP A 57 -25.43 -15.22 -16.88
N CYS A 58 -25.38 -14.22 -17.77
CA CYS A 58 -26.32 -13.11 -17.80
C CYS A 58 -27.72 -13.51 -18.27
N GLN A 59 -27.82 -14.62 -18.99
CA GLN A 59 -29.08 -15.07 -19.58
C GLN A 59 -29.78 -16.13 -18.72
N GLN A 60 -29.12 -16.67 -17.69
CA GLN A 60 -29.73 -17.67 -16.83
C GLN A 60 -30.68 -17.01 -15.81
N PRO A 61 -31.90 -17.53 -15.64
CA PRO A 61 -32.81 -17.06 -14.60
C PRO A 61 -32.15 -17.26 -13.23
N MET A 62 -32.04 -16.18 -12.47
CA MET A 62 -31.46 -16.19 -11.12
C MET A 62 -32.19 -17.21 -10.24
N ASP A 63 -31.50 -18.29 -9.87
CA ASP A 63 -31.95 -19.11 -8.76
C ASP A 63 -31.77 -18.28 -7.48
N LYS A 64 -32.91 -17.93 -6.85
CA LYS A 64 -32.95 -17.12 -5.62
C LYS A 64 -32.15 -17.73 -4.47
N SER A 65 -31.78 -19.01 -4.56
CA SER A 65 -30.97 -19.68 -3.56
C SER A 65 -29.48 -19.31 -3.61
N GLN A 66 -28.98 -18.73 -4.70
CA GLN A 66 -27.57 -18.39 -4.84
C GLN A 66 -27.32 -16.88 -4.69
N PRO A 67 -26.49 -16.44 -3.72
CA PRO A 67 -26.20 -15.02 -3.48
C PRO A 67 -25.21 -14.43 -4.50
N ILE A 68 -25.04 -15.06 -5.67
CA ILE A 68 -24.06 -14.65 -6.67
C ILE A 68 -24.70 -13.61 -7.58
N ILE A 69 -24.25 -12.36 -7.44
CA ILE A 69 -24.65 -11.23 -8.28
C ILE A 69 -24.24 -11.54 -9.72
N PRO A 70 -25.12 -11.39 -10.73
CA PRO A 70 -24.73 -11.62 -12.10
C PRO A 70 -23.78 -10.50 -12.56
N PRO A 71 -22.74 -10.83 -13.34
CA PRO A 71 -21.68 -9.89 -13.75
C PRO A 71 -22.13 -8.79 -14.72
N CYS A 72 -23.43 -8.62 -14.94
CA CYS A 72 -24.04 -7.85 -16.02
C CYS A 72 -25.29 -7.12 -15.55
N LEU A 73 -25.41 -6.90 -14.24
CA LEU A 73 -26.40 -5.96 -13.73
C LEU A 73 -26.09 -4.55 -14.23
N PRO A 74 -27.12 -3.74 -14.53
CA PRO A 74 -26.92 -2.34 -14.83
C PRO A 74 -26.26 -1.63 -13.65
N SER A 75 -25.36 -0.69 -13.95
CA SER A 75 -24.57 0.07 -12.97
C SER A 75 -25.40 0.70 -11.84
N ALA A 76 -26.63 1.13 -12.14
CA ALA A 76 -27.57 1.66 -11.15
C ALA A 76 -27.95 0.65 -10.06
N VAL A 77 -28.11 -0.63 -10.43
CA VAL A 77 -28.43 -1.71 -9.47
C VAL A 77 -27.18 -2.11 -8.68
N LEU A 78 -26.02 -2.16 -9.35
CA LEU A 78 -24.74 -2.43 -8.68
C LEU A 78 -24.43 -1.36 -7.63
N ALA A 79 -24.67 -0.08 -7.92
CA ALA A 79 -24.46 1.02 -6.98
C ALA A 79 -25.30 0.91 -5.70
N GLN A 80 -26.48 0.27 -5.77
CA GLN A 80 -27.35 0.05 -4.61
C GLN A 80 -26.96 -1.20 -3.81
N PHE A 81 -26.17 -2.10 -4.38
CA PHE A 81 -25.88 -3.39 -3.78
C PHE A 81 -25.05 -3.29 -2.49
N ARG A 82 -24.09 -2.36 -2.45
CA ARG A 82 -23.22 -2.10 -1.29
C ARG A 82 -22.45 -0.79 -1.46
N GLN A 83 -21.70 -0.41 -0.43
CA GLN A 83 -20.75 0.70 -0.53
C GLN A 83 -19.50 0.25 -1.30
N TRP A 84 -19.13 1.00 -2.34
CA TRP A 84 -18.04 0.68 -3.25
C TRP A 84 -16.84 1.63 -3.07
N TYR A 85 -15.65 1.06 -2.85
CA TYR A 85 -14.39 1.76 -3.10
C TYR A 85 -14.12 1.76 -4.60
N SER A 86 -13.96 2.95 -5.18
CA SER A 86 -13.79 3.11 -6.62
C SER A 86 -12.36 3.50 -6.94
N PHE A 87 -11.72 2.73 -7.81
CA PHE A 87 -10.39 3.00 -8.33
C PHE A 87 -10.43 3.07 -9.85
N SER A 88 -9.46 3.78 -10.43
CA SER A 88 -9.26 3.85 -11.87
C SER A 88 -7.80 3.65 -12.22
N LEU A 89 -7.56 2.75 -13.17
CA LEU A 89 -6.26 2.51 -13.78
C LEU A 89 -6.31 3.09 -15.18
N ILE A 90 -5.42 4.03 -15.48
CA ILE A 90 -5.50 4.87 -16.68
C ILE A 90 -4.44 4.52 -17.74
N GLY A 91 -3.45 3.69 -17.40
CA GLY A 91 -2.33 3.35 -18.28
C GLY A 91 -1.03 4.10 -17.98
N ASN A 92 -1.06 5.00 -16.99
CA ASN A 92 0.10 5.78 -16.61
C ASN A 92 0.82 5.07 -15.46
N THR A 93 2.08 4.69 -15.68
CA THR A 93 2.87 3.87 -14.75
C THR A 93 2.92 4.42 -13.32
N LEU A 94 3.14 5.73 -13.16
CA LEU A 94 3.30 6.34 -11.84
C LEU A 94 1.96 6.50 -11.08
N PRO A 95 0.90 7.11 -11.65
CA PRO A 95 -0.42 7.13 -11.01
C PRO A 95 -0.96 5.74 -10.71
N ASP A 96 -0.86 4.81 -11.66
CA ASP A 96 -1.39 3.45 -11.50
C ASP A 96 -0.64 2.69 -10.39
N TYR A 97 0.68 2.93 -10.23
CA TYR A 97 1.45 2.39 -9.11
C TYR A 97 0.85 2.79 -7.75
N PHE A 98 0.56 4.09 -7.55
CA PHE A 98 -0.04 4.55 -6.30
C PHE A 98 -1.47 4.04 -6.11
N THR A 99 -2.24 3.94 -7.20
CA THR A 99 -3.57 3.33 -7.17
C THR A 99 -3.50 1.88 -6.71
N LEU A 100 -2.55 1.09 -7.25
CA LEU A 100 -2.35 -0.31 -6.85
C LEU A 100 -1.91 -0.45 -5.39
N GLN A 101 -1.06 0.44 -4.88
CA GLN A 101 -0.71 0.49 -3.46
C GLN A 101 -1.93 0.78 -2.58
N HIS A 102 -2.80 1.69 -3.00
CA HIS A 102 -4.03 1.99 -2.24
C HIS A 102 -5.00 0.80 -2.28
N ILE A 103 -5.15 0.15 -3.44
CA ILE A 103 -5.93 -1.08 -3.57
C ILE A 103 -5.42 -2.16 -2.61
N GLN A 104 -4.11 -2.37 -2.54
CA GLN A 104 -3.52 -3.35 -1.62
C GLN A 104 -3.92 -3.10 -0.16
N ILE A 105 -3.93 -1.84 0.28
CA ILE A 105 -4.36 -1.47 1.65
C ILE A 105 -5.84 -1.81 1.87
N ILE A 106 -6.73 -1.46 0.92
CA ILE A 106 -8.17 -1.76 1.04
C ILE A 106 -8.42 -3.27 1.05
N VAL A 107 -7.72 -4.02 0.20
CA VAL A 107 -7.84 -5.47 0.14
C VAL A 107 -7.36 -6.11 1.46
N GLN A 108 -6.29 -5.61 2.08
CA GLN A 108 -5.88 -6.03 3.42
C GLN A 108 -6.94 -5.69 4.48
N GLN A 109 -7.58 -4.53 4.38
CA GLN A 109 -8.67 -4.15 5.28
C GLN A 109 -9.87 -5.10 5.15
N PHE A 110 -10.20 -5.57 3.94
CA PHE A 110 -11.26 -6.57 3.73
C PHE A 110 -10.99 -7.89 4.46
N GLN A 111 -9.72 -8.27 4.62
CA GLN A 111 -9.35 -9.45 5.42
C GLN A 111 -9.54 -9.24 6.93
N GLN A 112 -9.27 -8.02 7.40
CA GLN A 112 -9.40 -7.67 8.82
C GLN A 112 -10.87 -7.49 9.23
N GLU A 113 -11.71 -7.03 8.30
CA GLU A 113 -13.12 -6.71 8.53
C GLU A 113 -14.06 -7.51 7.60
N PRO A 114 -14.03 -8.86 7.60
CA PRO A 114 -14.76 -9.67 6.63
C PRO A 114 -16.29 -9.55 6.75
N ASN A 115 -16.79 -9.10 7.91
CA ASN A 115 -18.21 -8.98 8.20
C ASN A 115 -18.84 -7.66 7.72
N LEU A 116 -18.05 -6.75 7.13
CA LEU A 116 -18.57 -5.49 6.63
C LEU A 116 -19.05 -5.67 5.18
N ASP A 117 -20.28 -5.25 4.89
CA ASP A 117 -20.88 -5.32 3.55
C ASP A 117 -20.29 -4.22 2.64
N ARG A 118 -19.05 -4.43 2.18
CA ARG A 118 -18.26 -3.49 1.39
C ARG A 118 -17.76 -4.15 0.10
N GLY A 119 -17.50 -3.33 -0.91
CA GLY A 119 -16.99 -3.78 -2.20
C GLY A 119 -15.93 -2.84 -2.73
N MET A 120 -15.12 -3.33 -3.65
CA MET A 120 -14.16 -2.55 -4.41
C MET A 120 -14.46 -2.76 -5.90
N GLN A 121 -14.45 -1.67 -6.65
CA GLN A 121 -14.54 -1.67 -8.11
C GLN A 121 -13.32 -0.94 -8.69
N VAL A 122 -12.70 -1.55 -9.68
CA VAL A 122 -11.52 -1.01 -10.37
C VAL A 122 -11.83 -0.87 -11.85
N HIS A 123 -11.84 0.37 -12.33
CA HIS A 123 -12.11 0.70 -13.73
C HIS A 123 -10.81 0.69 -14.52
N PHE A 124 -10.79 -0.02 -15.65
CA PHE A 124 -9.68 -0.04 -16.59
C PHE A 124 -10.00 0.88 -17.76
N ALA A 125 -9.48 2.11 -17.73
CA ALA A 125 -9.66 3.04 -18.84
C ALA A 125 -9.05 2.48 -20.13
N ALA A 126 -9.40 3.04 -21.29
CA ALA A 126 -8.90 2.57 -22.59
C ALA A 126 -7.35 2.53 -22.70
N GLY A 127 -6.64 3.36 -21.92
CA GLY A 127 -5.17 3.35 -21.86
C GLY A 127 -4.57 2.32 -20.90
N ALA A 128 -5.37 1.66 -20.06
CA ALA A 128 -4.89 0.76 -19.03
C ALA A 128 -4.10 -0.42 -19.62
N ASN A 129 -2.99 -0.77 -18.97
CA ASN A 129 -2.15 -1.88 -19.39
C ASN A 129 -2.67 -3.21 -18.83
N TYR A 130 -2.66 -4.27 -19.64
CA TYR A 130 -2.92 -5.65 -19.21
C TYR A 130 -2.07 -6.07 -18.01
N ALA A 131 -0.82 -5.58 -17.92
CA ALA A 131 0.05 -5.82 -16.77
C ALA A 131 -0.56 -5.35 -15.43
N ASN A 132 -1.34 -4.26 -15.44
CA ASN A 132 -2.00 -3.77 -14.23
C ASN A 132 -3.15 -4.69 -13.81
N LEU A 133 -3.88 -5.28 -14.77
CA LEU A 133 -4.92 -6.26 -14.48
C LEU A 133 -4.31 -7.51 -13.85
N VAL A 134 -3.24 -8.06 -14.44
CA VAL A 134 -2.53 -9.23 -13.89
C VAL A 134 -2.04 -8.94 -12.48
N HIS A 135 -1.37 -7.81 -12.26
CA HIS A 135 -0.88 -7.44 -10.93
C HIS A 135 -2.01 -7.29 -9.91
N LEU A 136 -3.16 -6.74 -10.32
CA LEU A 136 -4.33 -6.66 -9.45
C LEU A 136 -4.90 -8.04 -9.11
N LEU A 137 -4.97 -8.96 -10.06
CA LEU A 137 -5.41 -10.34 -9.80
C LEU A 137 -4.44 -11.05 -8.85
N ASP A 138 -3.13 -10.87 -9.02
CA ASP A 138 -2.11 -11.40 -8.11
C ASP A 138 -2.29 -10.84 -6.69
N LEU A 139 -2.58 -9.55 -6.55
CA LEU A 139 -2.86 -8.92 -5.25
C LEU A 139 -4.10 -9.53 -4.58
N LEU A 140 -5.16 -9.79 -5.34
CA LEU A 140 -6.38 -10.40 -4.82
C LEU A 140 -6.16 -11.87 -4.41
N ASP A 141 -5.39 -12.63 -5.19
CA ASP A 141 -5.04 -14.02 -4.87
C ASP A 141 -4.17 -14.12 -3.60
N GLN A 142 -3.14 -13.27 -3.50
CA GLN A 142 -2.32 -13.17 -2.29
C GLN A 142 -3.15 -12.82 -1.05
N ALA A 143 -4.18 -12.00 -1.23
CA ALA A 143 -5.12 -11.66 -0.18
C ALA A 143 -6.27 -12.67 0.00
N LYS A 144 -6.25 -13.81 -0.68
CA LYS A 144 -7.32 -14.82 -0.64
C LYS A 144 -8.71 -14.22 -0.86
N ALA A 145 -8.81 -13.15 -1.64
CA ALA A 145 -10.05 -12.46 -1.96
C ALA A 145 -10.78 -13.20 -3.07
N GLN A 146 -11.39 -14.34 -2.71
CA GLN A 146 -11.95 -15.29 -3.69
C GLN A 146 -13.19 -14.77 -4.43
N LYS A 147 -13.89 -13.75 -3.90
CA LYS A 147 -15.12 -13.23 -4.49
C LYS A 147 -14.83 -12.00 -5.33
N HIS A 148 -14.30 -12.24 -6.53
CA HIS A 148 -14.10 -11.22 -7.54
C HIS A 148 -14.62 -11.68 -8.89
N TRP A 149 -14.97 -10.73 -9.75
CA TRP A 149 -15.32 -10.99 -11.14
C TRP A 149 -14.90 -9.82 -12.03
N LEU A 150 -14.54 -10.13 -13.27
CA LEU A 150 -14.22 -9.14 -14.29
C LEU A 150 -15.42 -8.96 -15.21
N ASP A 151 -15.92 -7.74 -15.27
CA ASP A 151 -17.00 -7.34 -16.15
C ASP A 151 -16.44 -6.61 -17.37
N LEU A 152 -16.57 -7.27 -18.52
CA LEU A 152 -16.17 -6.77 -19.83
C LEU A 152 -17.36 -6.22 -20.63
N SER A 153 -18.58 -6.28 -20.07
CA SER A 153 -19.81 -5.87 -20.74
C SER A 153 -19.97 -4.35 -20.74
N HIS A 154 -19.35 -3.68 -19.77
CA HIS A 154 -19.34 -2.23 -19.64
C HIS A 154 -18.03 -1.64 -20.17
N GLU A 155 -18.11 -0.44 -20.72
CA GLU A 155 -16.95 0.36 -21.10
C GLU A 155 -16.87 1.59 -20.17
N PRO A 156 -15.78 1.78 -19.40
CA PRO A 156 -14.58 0.92 -19.32
C PRO A 156 -14.83 -0.43 -18.65
N ALA A 157 -13.98 -1.42 -18.94
CA ALA A 157 -14.00 -2.72 -18.26
C ALA A 157 -13.78 -2.53 -16.74
N MET A 158 -14.46 -3.33 -15.93
CA MET A 158 -14.46 -3.18 -14.47
C MET A 158 -14.15 -4.51 -13.78
N LEU A 159 -13.22 -4.50 -12.82
CA LEU A 159 -13.03 -5.61 -11.89
C LEU A 159 -13.73 -5.29 -10.57
N TYR A 160 -14.61 -6.18 -10.15
CA TYR A 160 -15.29 -6.10 -8.88
C TYR A 160 -14.70 -7.10 -7.90
N CYS A 161 -14.55 -6.69 -6.64
CA CYS A 161 -14.16 -7.55 -5.53
C CYS A 161 -15.07 -7.24 -4.34
N ILE A 162 -15.60 -8.27 -3.69
CA ILE A 162 -16.59 -8.13 -2.62
C ILE A 162 -16.23 -8.93 -1.38
N THR A 163 -16.57 -8.39 -0.20
CA THR A 163 -16.52 -9.13 1.07
C THR A 163 -17.77 -10.02 1.23
N GLU A 164 -17.67 -11.02 2.10
CA GLU A 164 -18.82 -11.85 2.44
C GLU A 164 -19.88 -11.02 3.17
N LYS A 165 -21.14 -11.13 2.74
CA LYS A 165 -22.23 -10.52 3.50
C LYS A 165 -22.35 -11.28 4.83
N PRO A 166 -22.39 -10.59 5.99
CA PRO A 166 -22.63 -11.26 7.25
C PRO A 166 -23.96 -12.01 7.14
N LYS A 167 -23.94 -13.31 7.45
CA LYS A 167 -25.16 -14.10 7.49
C LYS A 167 -26.07 -13.48 8.55
N PRO A 168 -27.34 -13.16 8.23
CA PRO A 168 -28.26 -12.72 9.26
C PRO A 168 -28.30 -13.79 10.34
N ILE A 169 -28.15 -13.36 11.60
CA ILE A 169 -28.28 -14.26 12.74
C ILE A 169 -29.71 -14.80 12.69
N ASP A 170 -29.87 -16.10 12.47
CA ASP A 170 -31.17 -16.73 12.46
C ASP A 170 -31.76 -16.61 13.87
N PRO A 171 -32.89 -15.91 14.05
CA PRO A 171 -33.48 -15.70 15.38
C PRO A 171 -33.92 -17.01 16.04
N ASN A 172 -34.10 -18.08 15.26
CA ASN A 172 -34.52 -19.40 15.75
C ASN A 172 -33.33 -20.35 15.99
N GLN A 173 -32.12 -19.99 15.56
CA GLN A 173 -30.94 -20.77 15.87
C GLN A 173 -30.61 -20.50 17.34
N PRO A 174 -30.69 -21.50 18.23
CA PRO A 174 -30.37 -21.28 19.63
C PRO A 174 -28.94 -20.74 19.66
N LEU A 175 -28.76 -19.50 20.13
CA LEU A 175 -27.43 -19.01 20.47
C LEU A 175 -26.82 -20.12 21.30
N ALA A 176 -25.72 -20.71 20.82
CA ALA A 176 -24.96 -21.66 21.60
C ALA A 176 -24.50 -20.89 22.85
N THR A 177 -25.32 -20.94 23.88
CA THR A 177 -25.08 -20.43 25.22
C THR A 177 -24.12 -21.40 25.88
N ASP A 178 -22.96 -21.61 25.25
CA ASP A 178 -21.80 -22.17 25.91
C ASP A 178 -21.34 -21.09 26.89
N ASN A 179 -21.94 -21.13 28.08
CA ASN A 179 -21.46 -20.53 29.32
C ASN A 179 -20.87 -19.11 29.19
N PHE A 180 -21.63 -18.17 28.64
CA PHE A 180 -21.48 -16.78 29.07
C PHE A 180 -21.97 -16.70 30.53
N ILE A 181 -21.07 -16.97 31.47
CA ILE A 181 -21.29 -16.68 32.89
C ILE A 181 -21.43 -15.16 32.99
N CYS A 182 -22.68 -14.71 32.93
CA CYS A 182 -23.07 -13.32 33.10
C CYS A 182 -22.99 -12.98 34.61
N GLY A 183 -21.77 -12.88 35.10
CA GLY A 183 -21.45 -12.50 36.48
C GLY A 183 -21.26 -11.00 36.61
N THR A 184 -22.32 -10.21 36.39
CA THR A 184 -22.68 -8.93 37.05
C THR A 184 -23.67 -8.12 36.19
N LYS A 185 -24.74 -7.62 36.82
CA LYS A 185 -25.97 -7.05 36.24
C LYS A 185 -25.83 -5.67 35.55
N SER A 186 -24.72 -5.40 34.88
CA SER A 186 -24.54 -4.16 34.11
C SER A 186 -23.63 -4.41 32.92
N GLY A 187 -24.06 -5.33 32.04
CA GLY A 187 -23.38 -5.62 30.78
C GLY A 187 -23.69 -4.53 29.75
N ILE A 188 -22.94 -3.43 29.80
CA ILE A 188 -22.85 -2.50 28.68
C ILE A 188 -22.36 -3.31 27.48
N VAL A 189 -23.16 -3.38 26.42
CA VAL A 189 -22.68 -3.84 25.11
C VAL A 189 -21.62 -2.84 24.69
N ILE A 190 -20.35 -3.19 24.89
CA ILE A 190 -19.24 -2.40 24.36
C ILE A 190 -19.27 -2.63 22.85
N LEU A 191 -20.02 -1.77 22.17
CA LEU A 191 -19.84 -1.54 20.75
C LEU A 191 -18.38 -1.09 20.64
N ASN A 192 -17.50 -2.00 20.21
CA ASN A 192 -16.10 -1.70 19.91
C ASN A 192 -16.08 -0.75 18.71
N THR A 193 -16.44 0.51 18.95
CA THR A 193 -16.01 1.60 18.11
C THR A 193 -14.48 1.57 18.21
N PRO A 194 -13.75 1.47 17.09
CA PRO A 194 -12.30 1.46 17.12
C PRO A 194 -11.87 2.72 17.85
N THR A 195 -11.43 2.53 19.08
CA THR A 195 -11.09 3.61 19.99
C THR A 195 -9.98 4.39 19.29
N HIS A 196 -10.15 5.70 19.15
CA HIS A 196 -9.22 6.61 18.47
C HIS A 196 -7.75 6.48 18.98
N GLN A 197 -7.56 5.81 20.12
CA GLN A 197 -6.28 5.41 20.71
C GLN A 197 -5.56 4.28 19.96
N VAL A 198 -6.29 3.31 19.40
CA VAL A 198 -5.70 2.20 18.61
C VAL A 198 -5.10 2.72 17.30
N ALA A 199 -5.82 3.63 16.62
CA ALA A 199 -5.33 4.28 15.41
C ALA A 199 -4.07 5.12 15.65
N LEU A 200 -3.92 5.71 16.83
CA LEU A 200 -2.73 6.50 17.20
C LEU A 200 -1.52 5.59 17.45
N LEU A 201 -1.73 4.46 18.13
CA LEU A 201 -0.71 3.44 18.36
C LEU A 201 -0.23 2.81 17.04
N ASP A 202 -1.14 2.48 16.13
CA ASP A 202 -0.78 1.95 14.81
C ASP A 202 0.05 2.96 14.00
N ARG A 203 -0.33 4.25 14.03
CA ARG A 203 0.41 5.31 13.33
C ARG A 203 1.82 5.52 13.91
N LEU A 204 1.96 5.48 15.23
CA LEU A 204 3.27 5.55 15.90
C LEU A 204 4.12 4.30 15.58
N GLN A 205 3.49 3.13 15.52
CA GLN A 205 4.17 1.89 15.22
C GLN A 205 4.65 1.82 13.76
N GLU A 206 3.90 2.40 12.82
CA GLU A 206 4.35 2.58 11.44
C GLU A 206 5.54 3.54 11.34
N GLN A 207 5.48 4.68 12.04
CA GLN A 207 6.62 5.61 12.08
C GLN A 207 7.86 4.94 12.68
N LEU A 208 7.70 4.19 13.78
CA LEU A 208 8.79 3.44 14.40
C LEU A 208 9.35 2.35 13.47
N ARG A 209 8.52 1.64 12.70
CA ARG A 209 9.01 0.67 11.70
C ARG A 209 9.81 1.35 10.60
N PHE A 210 9.40 2.54 10.16
CA PHE A 210 10.14 3.33 9.17
C PHE A 210 11.51 3.75 9.70
N PHE A 211 11.58 4.31 10.92
CA PHE A 211 12.86 4.64 11.55
C PHE A 211 13.72 3.40 11.80
N ARG A 212 13.11 2.28 12.21
CA ARG A 212 13.83 1.02 12.42
C ARG A 212 14.41 0.47 11.12
N ARG A 213 13.70 0.60 9.99
CA ARG A 213 14.22 0.28 8.63
C ARG A 213 15.41 1.14 8.25
N LEU A 214 15.35 2.45 8.53
CA LEU A 214 16.47 3.36 8.31
C LEU A 214 17.69 3.06 9.20
N LEU A 215 17.47 2.45 10.37
CA LEU A 215 18.52 2.06 11.31
C LEU A 215 19.10 0.65 11.06
N PHE A 216 18.62 -0.10 10.05
CA PHE A 216 19.27 -1.35 9.65
C PHE A 216 20.64 -1.10 9.00
N SER A 217 21.51 -2.10 9.12
CA SER A 217 22.96 -2.06 8.91
C SER A 217 23.42 -1.38 7.62
N GLU A 218 22.68 -1.53 6.52
CA GLU A 218 23.13 -1.05 5.21
C GLU A 218 22.98 0.48 5.03
N TRP A 219 22.02 1.10 5.73
CA TRP A 219 21.75 2.54 5.67
C TRP A 219 22.32 3.32 6.85
N ARG A 220 22.88 2.62 7.86
CA ARG A 220 23.37 3.25 9.08
C ARG A 220 24.45 4.30 8.81
N ASN A 221 25.40 3.98 7.94
CA ASN A 221 26.51 4.89 7.64
C ASN A 221 26.05 6.11 6.82
N THR A 222 25.14 5.92 5.86
CA THR A 222 24.60 7.02 5.06
C THR A 222 23.70 7.94 5.89
N ALA A 223 22.86 7.37 6.76
CA ALA A 223 22.05 8.14 7.71
C ALA A 223 22.91 8.94 8.70
N LEU A 224 23.99 8.35 9.23
CA LEU A 224 24.93 9.03 10.12
C LEU A 224 25.68 10.16 9.41
N ILE A 225 26.08 9.98 8.16
CA ILE A 225 26.73 11.03 7.36
C ILE A 225 25.76 12.20 7.14
N TRP A 226 24.50 11.92 6.80
CA TRP A 226 23.47 12.95 6.65
C TRP A 226 23.23 13.72 7.95
N LEU A 227 23.09 13.02 9.08
CA LEU A 227 22.98 13.66 10.39
C LEU A 227 24.20 14.52 10.71
N LEU A 228 25.41 14.07 10.41
CA LEU A 228 26.63 14.81 10.65
C LEU A 228 26.72 16.08 9.77
N ILE A 229 26.30 16.00 8.50
CA ILE A 229 26.23 17.16 7.60
C ILE A 229 25.21 18.18 8.12
N THR A 230 24.02 17.74 8.55
CA THR A 230 23.01 18.65 9.12
C THR A 230 23.45 19.27 10.45
N ALA A 231 24.16 18.52 11.30
CA ALA A 231 24.72 19.04 12.54
C ALA A 231 25.82 20.08 12.27
N LEU A 232 26.70 19.85 11.29
CA LEU A 232 27.74 20.81 10.92
C LEU A 232 27.17 22.06 10.26
N SER A 233 26.14 21.94 9.43
CA SER A 233 25.51 23.10 8.78
C SER A 233 24.79 23.99 9.79
N THR A 234 24.03 23.38 10.72
CA THR A 234 23.36 24.11 11.82
C THR A 234 24.36 24.75 12.77
N TRP A 235 25.48 24.08 13.07
CA TRP A 235 26.56 24.64 13.89
C TRP A 235 27.21 25.86 13.22
N LYS A 236 27.52 25.79 11.92
CA LYS A 236 28.05 26.94 11.17
C LYS A 236 27.09 28.12 11.15
N LEU A 237 25.80 27.88 10.91
CA LEU A 237 24.75 28.89 11.01
C LEU A 237 24.79 29.55 12.39
N ARG A 238 24.81 28.76 13.47
CA ARG A 238 24.89 29.30 14.84
C ARG A 238 26.14 30.15 15.08
N GLN A 239 27.29 29.78 14.50
CA GLN A 239 28.51 30.58 14.60
C GLN A 239 28.40 31.91 13.87
N GLN A 240 27.87 31.92 12.65
CA GLN A 240 27.66 33.15 11.87
C GLN A 240 26.74 34.14 12.59
N TRP A 241 25.69 33.63 13.25
CA TRP A 241 24.80 34.45 14.06
C TRP A 241 25.49 35.10 15.25
N ARG A 242 26.43 34.40 15.91
CA ARG A 242 27.20 34.95 17.04
C ARG A 242 28.21 36.01 16.64
N THR A 243 28.69 35.99 15.40
CA THR A 243 29.63 37.01 14.90
C THR A 243 28.92 38.24 14.33
N ALA A 244 27.63 38.15 14.06
CA ALA A 244 26.81 39.24 13.53
C ALA A 244 26.15 40.10 14.63
N SER A 245 26.16 39.61 15.89
CA SER A 245 25.72 40.31 17.10
C SER A 245 26.91 40.93 17.84
#